data_AF-A0A0N4YAH6-F1
#
_entry.id   AF-A0A0N4YAH6-F1
#
_cell.length_a   1.000
_cell.length_b   1.000
_cell.length_c   1.000
_cell.angle_alpha   90.00
_cell.angle_beta   90.00
_cell.angle_gamma   90.00
#
_symmetry.space_group_name_H-M   'P 1'
#
loop_
_entity.id
_entity.type
_entity.pdbx_description
1 polymer ?
#
loop_
_entity_poly.entity_id
_entity_poly.type
_entity_poly.pdbx_seq_one_letter_code
_entity_poly.pdbx_strand_id
1 'polypeptide(L)'
;MSLAYLVMLLILSPYSPSEATTSYVESCCRNRGVSDTCSRALCRLDSPPGDIERYTIFEARTGCAQYLNEIAECLVDGRDSSDCCRSSAVQAEENLCLGLCSGSANGVNHWVRYQSCLAINLPSMYTCMQNSHYNTPTPPQLLRIVSKESTSVEIQWSAPAKHPELVHVYKVHVMETSGAIHEEVVHSTKLFTITLTNLRADGKYSIFVVAHAADLSKKSTPSNILHFTTSTTDNLEGVSYTHTVETPSDAAKAVLVCRLRMGVGTKAYMVWEKKVASGFRKVEGSRFKTITYASDDGSGVLVSALEIRPLEKNDFGGYKCHVRGNVMDYGEVHLVAYSHAVAKPPAFPPETPLECCSRAVFRAHCHSVCHAGSERKRGLKPGAFLPQYRCLDEFQSLLRCTLSEMNSAACCIRKKIPYHCLGMCDSNFELSKLDGYNCLEYESQIRQCQAETINVRPEAVSDLHIRTEPDGTTVLNWERSDKAEVYHVYHRWRKGTWKSISITKTTARIKHADEIMVIAVNAYGSASANRIAFEDNEWVGNYD
;
A
#
# COMPACT_ATOMS: atom_id res chain seq x y z
N MET A 1 5.85 39.26 68.61
CA MET A 1 5.85 37.91 68.00
C MET A 1 4.41 37.44 67.90
N SER A 2 3.85 37.39 66.70
CA SER A 2 2.66 36.57 66.43
C SER A 2 2.61 36.30 64.92
N LEU A 3 2.97 35.08 64.52
CA LEU A 3 2.92 34.61 63.15
C LEU A 3 1.47 34.24 62.80
N ALA A 4 0.94 34.86 61.74
CA ALA A 4 -0.30 34.41 61.11
C ALA A 4 0.01 33.22 60.18
N TYR A 5 -0.51 32.04 60.52
CA TYR A 5 -0.49 30.85 59.66
C TYR A 5 -1.66 30.92 58.69
N LEU A 6 -1.35 31.03 57.40
CA LEU A 6 -2.29 30.79 56.30
C LEU A 6 -2.37 29.27 56.09
N VAL A 7 -3.52 28.66 56.41
CA VAL A 7 -3.81 27.27 56.05
C VAL A 7 -4.50 27.26 54.69
N MET A 8 -3.75 26.96 53.64
CA MET A 8 -4.29 26.59 52.33
C MET A 8 -4.87 25.16 52.43
N LEU A 9 -6.20 25.06 52.49
CA LEU A 9 -6.90 23.79 52.30
C LEU A 9 -6.77 23.37 50.83
N LEU A 10 -5.82 22.48 50.55
CA LEU A 10 -5.79 21.70 49.32
C LEU A 10 -6.93 20.67 49.39
N ILE A 11 -8.04 20.97 48.73
CA ILE A 11 -9.11 20.01 48.47
C ILE A 11 -8.56 19.00 47.45
N LEU A 12 -8.02 17.88 47.93
CA LEU A 12 -7.77 16.70 47.11
C LEU A 12 -9.13 16.06 46.82
N SER A 13 -9.73 16.41 45.68
CA SER A 13 -10.89 15.68 45.16
C SER A 13 -10.48 14.21 44.92
N PRO A 14 -11.25 13.22 45.38
CA PRO A 14 -10.96 11.82 45.09
C PRO A 14 -11.17 11.61 43.59
N TYR A 15 -10.07 11.57 42.83
CA TYR A 15 -10.08 11.30 41.40
C TYR A 15 -10.62 9.88 41.19
N SER A 16 -11.80 9.75 40.61
CA SER A 16 -12.42 8.43 40.45
C SER A 16 -11.69 7.62 39.37
N PRO A 17 -11.56 6.29 39.50
CA PRO A 17 -10.93 5.45 38.48
C PRO A 17 -11.56 5.61 37.09
N SER A 18 -12.87 5.88 37.03
CA SER A 18 -13.61 6.16 35.80
C SER A 18 -13.21 7.47 35.13
N GLU A 19 -13.01 8.54 35.89
CA GLU A 19 -12.54 9.81 35.35
C GLU A 19 -11.10 9.70 34.81
N ALA A 20 -10.25 8.90 35.45
CA ALA A 20 -8.89 8.63 34.98
C ALA A 20 -8.88 7.88 33.64
N THR A 21 -9.74 6.88 33.47
CA THR A 21 -9.89 6.16 32.21
C THR A 21 -10.38 7.08 31.10
N THR A 22 -11.45 7.85 31.33
CA THR A 22 -11.98 8.80 30.33
C THR A 22 -10.95 9.85 29.94
N SER A 23 -10.24 10.44 30.91
CA SER A 23 -9.19 11.42 30.64
C SER A 23 -8.05 10.83 29.80
N TYR A 24 -7.70 9.56 30.02
CA TYR A 24 -6.69 8.85 29.23
C TYR A 24 -7.13 8.64 27.78
N VAL A 25 -8.34 8.10 27.58
CA VAL A 25 -8.89 7.80 26.24
C VAL A 25 -9.02 9.08 25.42
N GLU A 26 -9.53 10.15 26.01
CA GLU A 26 -9.67 11.45 25.34
C GLU A 26 -8.30 12.02 24.93
N SER A 27 -7.31 11.94 25.83
CA SER A 27 -5.93 12.36 25.54
C SER A 27 -5.29 11.52 24.43
N CYS A 28 -5.51 10.20 24.42
CA CYS A 28 -5.05 9.31 23.36
C CYS A 28 -5.60 9.73 21.99
N CYS A 29 -6.90 10.02 21.91
CA CYS A 29 -7.53 10.46 20.67
C CYS A 29 -6.94 11.77 20.14
N ARG A 30 -6.81 12.79 21.01
CA ARG A 30 -6.22 14.07 20.60
C ARG A 30 -4.78 13.92 20.13
N ASN A 31 -3.98 13.11 20.81
CA ASN A 31 -2.59 12.83 20.43
C ASN A 31 -2.47 12.05 19.11
N ARG A 32 -3.53 11.34 18.69
CA ARG A 32 -3.62 10.67 17.39
C ARG A 32 -4.24 11.53 16.29
N GLY A 33 -4.43 12.83 16.52
CA GLY A 33 -4.93 13.76 15.52
C GLY A 33 -6.44 13.71 15.31
N VAL A 34 -7.19 13.05 16.20
CA VAL A 34 -8.65 13.13 16.23
C VAL A 34 -9.05 14.56 16.60
N SER A 35 -9.94 15.18 15.83
CA SER A 35 -10.41 16.53 16.10
C SER A 35 -11.04 16.66 17.49
N ASP A 36 -10.94 17.83 18.13
CA ASP A 36 -11.54 18.05 19.46
C ASP A 36 -13.04 17.72 19.48
N THR A 37 -13.76 18.04 18.40
CA THR A 37 -15.19 17.72 18.25
C THR A 37 -15.42 16.21 18.28
N CYS A 38 -14.66 15.43 17.50
CA CYS A 38 -14.81 13.98 17.45
C CYS A 38 -14.29 13.28 18.72
N SER A 39 -13.23 13.82 19.32
CA SER A 39 -12.69 13.33 20.58
C SER A 39 -13.70 13.47 21.72
N ARG A 40 -14.36 14.63 21.84
CA ARG A 40 -15.42 14.82 22.85
C ARG A 40 -16.64 13.95 22.61
N ALA A 41 -16.98 13.72 21.34
CA ALA A 41 -18.15 12.92 20.97
C ALA A 41 -17.93 11.41 21.19
N LEU A 42 -16.76 10.88 20.86
CA LEU A 42 -16.55 9.42 20.75
C LEU A 42 -15.44 8.85 21.63
N CYS A 43 -14.65 9.67 22.33
CA CYS A 43 -13.53 9.18 23.16
C CYS A 43 -13.82 9.24 24.66
N ARG A 44 -15.10 9.28 25.04
CA ARG A 44 -15.55 9.34 26.43
C ARG A 44 -16.43 8.13 26.74
N LEU A 45 -15.82 7.08 27.31
CA LEU A 45 -16.50 5.80 27.59
C LEU A 45 -17.65 5.94 28.58
N ASP A 46 -17.56 6.89 29.50
CA ASP A 46 -18.58 7.24 30.50
C ASP A 46 -19.74 8.06 29.95
N SER A 47 -19.61 8.61 28.74
CA SER A 47 -20.60 9.50 28.11
C SER A 47 -20.78 9.14 26.63
N PRO A 48 -21.33 7.95 26.31
CA PRO A 48 -21.61 7.56 24.92
C PRO A 48 -22.56 8.55 24.24
N PRO A 49 -22.45 8.77 22.92
CA PRO A 49 -23.36 9.64 22.18
C PRO A 49 -24.84 9.26 22.38
N GLY A 50 -25.68 10.29 22.52
CA GLY A 50 -27.12 10.14 22.54
C GLY A 50 -27.68 9.64 21.20
N ASP A 51 -28.93 9.18 21.18
CA ASP A 51 -29.52 8.51 20.01
C ASP A 51 -29.46 9.35 18.73
N ILE A 52 -29.72 10.67 18.82
CA ILE A 52 -29.62 11.60 17.68
C ILE A 52 -28.16 11.83 17.28
N GLU A 53 -27.27 11.97 18.25
CA GLU A 53 -25.85 12.26 18.01
C GLU A 53 -25.15 11.13 17.26
N ARG A 54 -25.54 9.87 17.48
CA ARG A 54 -25.01 8.70 16.75
C ARG A 54 -25.18 8.81 15.23
N TYR A 55 -26.08 9.65 14.74
CA TYR A 55 -26.24 9.94 13.31
C TYR A 55 -25.47 11.19 12.90
N THR A 56 -25.59 12.29 13.67
CA THR A 56 -25.08 13.60 13.25
C THR A 56 -23.56 13.77 13.39
N ILE A 57 -22.89 12.99 14.24
CA ILE A 57 -21.43 13.07 14.43
C ILE A 57 -20.64 12.54 13.22
N PHE A 58 -21.29 11.80 12.33
CA PHE A 58 -20.67 11.25 11.11
C PHE A 58 -21.02 12.01 9.83
N GLU A 59 -21.95 12.98 9.91
CA GLU A 59 -22.26 13.85 8.79
C GLU A 59 -21.06 14.71 8.38
N ALA A 60 -21.03 15.19 7.14
CA ALA A 60 -19.92 15.95 6.58
C ALA A 60 -19.49 17.17 7.41
N ARG A 61 -20.40 17.76 8.20
CA ARG A 61 -20.09 18.89 9.09
C ARG A 61 -19.14 18.51 10.23
N THR A 62 -19.24 17.29 10.75
CA THR A 62 -18.45 16.80 11.89
C THR A 62 -17.39 15.80 11.42
N GLY A 63 -17.77 14.87 10.54
CA GLY A 63 -16.86 14.03 9.76
C GLY A 63 -16.05 13.03 10.57
N CYS A 64 -16.58 12.47 11.66
CA CYS A 64 -15.80 11.61 12.57
C CYS A 64 -15.47 10.23 12.03
N ALA A 65 -16.10 9.79 10.93
CA ALA A 65 -15.90 8.45 10.36
C ALA A 65 -14.43 8.18 9.98
N GLN A 66 -13.71 9.22 9.52
CA GLN A 66 -12.30 9.12 9.12
C GLN A 66 -11.35 8.82 10.28
N TYR A 67 -11.78 9.04 11.53
CA TYR A 67 -11.00 8.85 12.75
C TYR A 67 -11.36 7.56 13.50
N LEU A 68 -12.30 6.76 12.97
CA LEU A 68 -12.85 5.62 13.71
C LEU A 68 -11.79 4.59 14.09
N ASN A 69 -10.76 4.40 13.26
CA ASN A 69 -9.65 3.51 13.59
C ASN A 69 -8.87 4.03 14.81
N GLU A 70 -8.46 5.28 14.80
CA GLU A 70 -7.72 5.93 15.89
C GLU A 70 -8.54 5.96 17.18
N ILE A 71 -9.83 6.25 17.08
CA ILE A 71 -10.79 6.24 18.19
C ILE A 71 -10.92 4.84 18.78
N ALA A 72 -11.15 3.81 17.95
CA ALA A 72 -11.28 2.42 18.41
C ALA A 72 -10.06 1.96 19.22
N GLU A 73 -8.87 2.30 18.71
CA GLU A 73 -7.57 2.08 19.36
C GLU A 73 -7.51 2.60 20.79
N CYS A 74 -7.91 3.86 20.95
CA CYS A 74 -7.83 4.57 22.19
C CYS A 74 -8.90 4.07 23.17
N LEU A 75 -10.10 3.73 22.67
CA LEU A 75 -11.17 3.18 23.48
C LEU A 75 -10.78 1.85 24.13
N VAL A 76 -10.17 0.95 23.36
CA VAL A 76 -9.81 -0.39 23.86
C VAL A 76 -8.47 -0.43 24.58
N ASP A 77 -7.52 0.42 24.18
CA ASP A 77 -6.18 0.52 24.77
C ASP A 77 -5.50 -0.85 24.97
N GLY A 78 -5.58 -1.69 23.92
CA GLY A 78 -4.97 -3.02 23.88
C GLY A 78 -5.74 -4.13 24.60
N ARG A 79 -6.99 -3.92 24.99
CA ARG A 79 -7.86 -4.95 25.60
C ARG A 79 -8.92 -5.41 24.62
N ASP A 80 -9.03 -6.71 24.41
CA ASP A 80 -10.03 -7.26 23.50
C ASP A 80 -11.33 -7.56 24.25
N SER A 81 -12.36 -6.78 23.96
CA SER A 81 -13.71 -6.92 24.54
C SER A 81 -14.70 -7.58 23.58
N SER A 82 -14.22 -8.22 22.50
CA SER A 82 -15.08 -8.77 21.44
C SER A 82 -16.09 -9.80 21.94
N ASP A 83 -15.71 -10.63 22.91
CA ASP A 83 -16.60 -11.65 23.47
C ASP A 83 -17.76 -11.02 24.26
N CYS A 84 -17.49 -9.94 25.02
CA CYS A 84 -18.52 -9.16 25.72
C CYS A 84 -19.44 -8.43 24.74
N CYS A 85 -18.87 -7.76 23.74
CA CYS A 85 -19.66 -7.00 22.76
C CYS A 85 -20.57 -7.91 21.93
N ARG A 86 -20.10 -9.11 21.57
CA ARG A 86 -20.89 -10.08 20.82
C ARG A 86 -22.04 -10.64 21.65
N SER A 87 -21.82 -10.94 22.93
CA SER A 87 -22.86 -11.47 23.81
C SER A 87 -23.88 -10.40 24.26
N SER A 88 -23.46 -9.13 24.28
CA SER A 88 -24.29 -7.98 24.68
C SER A 88 -24.94 -7.26 23.49
N ALA A 89 -24.79 -7.78 22.27
CA ALA A 89 -25.38 -7.18 21.07
C ALA A 89 -26.90 -7.38 21.08
N VAL A 90 -27.64 -6.29 20.85
CA VAL A 90 -29.12 -6.31 20.87
C VAL A 90 -29.67 -7.01 19.62
N GLN A 91 -28.92 -7.01 18.51
CA GLN A 91 -29.21 -7.72 17.27
C GLN A 91 -27.93 -8.35 16.72
N ALA A 92 -27.83 -9.68 16.78
CA ALA A 92 -26.61 -10.40 16.44
C ALA A 92 -26.24 -10.30 14.94
N GLU A 93 -27.24 -10.10 14.07
CA GLU A 93 -27.05 -9.87 12.63
C GLU A 93 -26.41 -8.51 12.29
N GLU A 94 -26.57 -7.49 13.15
CA GLU A 94 -25.99 -6.14 12.95
C GLU A 94 -24.67 -6.01 13.70
N ASN A 95 -23.60 -6.58 13.13
CA ASN A 95 -22.32 -6.77 13.83
C ASN A 95 -21.11 -6.03 13.24
N LEU A 96 -21.30 -5.27 12.14
CA LEU A 96 -20.18 -4.66 11.41
C LEU A 96 -19.35 -3.66 12.22
N CYS A 97 -19.95 -3.02 13.22
CA CYS A 97 -19.26 -2.09 14.13
C CYS A 97 -18.58 -2.78 15.33
N LEU A 98 -18.85 -4.07 15.60
CA LEU A 98 -18.34 -4.75 16.79
C LEU A 98 -16.81 -4.90 16.78
N GLY A 99 -16.16 -4.77 15.62
CA GLY A 99 -14.71 -4.67 15.51
C GLY A 99 -14.10 -3.56 16.36
N LEU A 100 -14.88 -2.51 16.69
CA LEU A 100 -14.42 -1.43 17.57
C LEU A 100 -14.02 -1.96 18.96
N CYS A 101 -14.63 -3.06 19.42
CA CYS A 101 -14.34 -3.68 20.72
C CYS A 101 -12.99 -4.41 20.78
N SER A 102 -12.32 -4.62 19.65
CA SER A 102 -10.93 -5.08 19.56
C SER A 102 -10.01 -4.00 18.96
N GLY A 103 -10.50 -2.77 18.81
CA GLY A 103 -9.72 -1.63 18.36
C GLY A 103 -9.62 -1.48 16.84
N SER A 104 -10.54 -2.08 16.07
CA SER A 104 -10.57 -2.03 14.61
C SER A 104 -11.86 -1.39 14.07
N ALA A 105 -11.75 -0.52 13.07
CA ALA A 105 -12.91 0.01 12.35
C ALA A 105 -13.19 -0.72 11.02
N ASN A 106 -12.79 -2.00 10.92
CA ASN A 106 -13.13 -2.82 9.76
C ASN A 106 -14.65 -2.82 9.50
N GLY A 107 -15.06 -2.79 8.23
CA GLY A 107 -16.47 -2.75 7.85
C GLY A 107 -17.07 -1.35 7.62
N VAL A 108 -16.31 -0.27 7.89
CA VAL A 108 -16.76 1.12 7.63
C VAL A 108 -17.07 1.37 6.14
N ASN A 109 -16.45 0.61 5.23
CA ASN A 109 -16.77 0.60 3.81
C ASN A 109 -18.25 0.23 3.52
N HIS A 110 -18.90 -0.51 4.41
CA HIS A 110 -20.34 -0.78 4.37
C HIS A 110 -21.13 0.16 5.30
N TRP A 111 -20.96 1.47 5.08
CA TRP A 111 -21.37 2.54 6.00
C TRP A 111 -22.79 2.42 6.54
N VAL A 112 -23.79 2.13 5.70
CA VAL A 112 -25.20 2.06 6.14
C VAL A 112 -25.42 1.04 7.24
N ARG A 113 -24.89 -0.18 7.08
CA ARG A 113 -25.02 -1.24 8.09
C ARG A 113 -24.08 -1.00 9.28
N TYR A 114 -22.92 -0.41 9.02
CA TYR A 114 -22.02 0.03 10.09
C TYR A 114 -22.70 1.05 11.02
N GLN A 115 -23.38 2.04 10.45
CA GLN A 115 -24.14 3.05 11.16
C GLN A 115 -25.35 2.46 11.90
N SER A 116 -26.06 1.50 11.32
CA SER A 116 -27.12 0.75 12.01
C SER A 116 -26.58 0.03 13.25
N CYS A 117 -25.46 -0.69 13.11
CA CYS A 117 -24.80 -1.34 14.23
C CYS A 117 -24.41 -0.35 15.33
N LEU A 118 -23.82 0.81 14.97
CA LEU A 118 -23.47 1.85 15.94
C LEU A 118 -24.71 2.40 16.65
N ALA A 119 -25.80 2.67 15.93
CA ALA A 119 -27.01 3.21 16.53
C ALA A 119 -27.57 2.30 17.64
N ILE A 120 -27.44 0.98 17.47
CA ILE A 120 -28.06 -0.03 18.33
C ILE A 120 -27.11 -0.51 19.43
N ASN A 121 -25.84 -0.77 19.11
CA ASN A 121 -24.92 -1.47 20.00
C ASN A 121 -23.91 -0.56 20.71
N LEU A 122 -23.76 0.71 20.32
CA LEU A 122 -22.72 1.58 20.87
C LEU A 122 -22.73 1.71 22.41
N PRO A 123 -23.90 1.84 23.09
CA PRO A 123 -23.92 1.89 24.56
C PRO A 123 -23.42 0.61 25.25
N SER A 124 -23.84 -0.57 24.77
CA SER A 124 -23.39 -1.85 25.35
C SER A 124 -21.92 -2.11 25.05
N MET A 125 -21.46 -1.72 23.86
CA MET A 125 -20.04 -1.76 23.49
C MET A 125 -19.18 -0.89 24.42
N TYR A 126 -19.61 0.34 24.71
CA TYR A 126 -18.89 1.25 25.62
C TYR A 126 -18.80 0.67 27.03
N THR A 127 -19.88 0.05 27.51
CA THR A 127 -19.90 -0.64 28.81
C THR A 127 -18.89 -1.79 28.84
N CYS A 128 -18.84 -2.62 27.79
CA CYS A 128 -17.85 -3.70 27.67
C CYS A 128 -16.42 -3.17 27.66
N MET A 129 -16.15 -2.15 26.84
CA MET A 129 -14.84 -1.52 26.76
C MET A 129 -14.43 -0.92 28.10
N GLN A 130 -15.30 -0.14 28.75
CA GLN A 130 -15.04 0.48 30.05
C GLN A 130 -14.70 -0.57 31.12
N ASN A 131 -15.47 -1.66 31.20
CA ASN A 131 -15.21 -2.73 32.16
C ASN A 131 -13.84 -3.40 31.94
N SER A 132 -13.44 -3.55 30.67
CA SER A 132 -12.14 -4.16 30.33
C SER A 132 -10.96 -3.39 30.93
N HIS A 133 -11.06 -2.06 31.06
CA HIS A 133 -10.01 -1.22 31.65
C HIS A 133 -9.66 -1.58 33.09
N TYR A 134 -10.51 -2.34 33.80
CA TYR A 134 -10.28 -2.74 35.19
C TYR A 134 -9.99 -4.22 35.38
N ASN A 135 -10.32 -5.06 34.41
CA ASN A 135 -10.35 -6.51 34.60
C ASN A 135 -9.68 -7.32 33.48
N THR A 136 -9.01 -6.65 32.55
CA THR A 136 -8.33 -7.27 31.42
C THR A 136 -6.88 -6.77 31.30
N PRO A 137 -5.88 -7.67 31.18
CA PRO A 137 -4.50 -7.27 30.93
C PRO A 137 -4.34 -6.60 29.56
N THR A 138 -3.39 -5.68 29.44
CA THR A 138 -2.92 -5.20 28.13
C THR A 138 -2.04 -6.24 27.44
N PRO A 139 -1.65 -6.07 26.16
CA PRO A 139 -0.84 -7.04 25.46
C PRO A 139 0.56 -7.17 26.08
N PRO A 140 1.20 -8.36 25.97
CA PRO A 140 2.61 -8.53 26.28
C PRO A 140 3.48 -7.58 25.46
N GLN A 141 4.60 -7.13 26.03
CA GLN A 141 5.48 -6.15 25.41
C GLN A 141 6.80 -6.78 24.95
N LEU A 142 7.49 -6.13 24.01
CA LEU A 142 8.85 -6.51 23.59
C LEU A 142 9.00 -7.97 23.14
N LEU A 143 8.00 -8.51 22.42
CA LEU A 143 8.11 -9.84 21.85
C LEU A 143 9.27 -9.87 20.84
N ARG A 144 10.23 -10.80 21.01
CA ARG A 144 11.45 -10.93 20.21
C ARG A 144 11.89 -12.40 20.09
N ILE A 145 12.70 -12.69 19.07
CA ILE A 145 13.39 -13.98 18.91
C ILE A 145 14.68 -13.97 19.73
N VAL A 146 14.92 -15.03 20.51
CA VAL A 146 16.12 -15.23 21.32
C VAL A 146 17.13 -16.08 20.55
N SER A 147 16.67 -17.21 20.00
CA SER A 147 17.49 -18.15 19.23
C SER A 147 16.63 -18.80 18.14
N LYS A 148 17.26 -19.26 17.05
CA LYS A 148 16.58 -19.82 15.88
C LYS A 148 17.43 -20.91 15.25
N GLU A 149 16.80 -22.04 14.92
CA GLU A 149 17.41 -23.18 14.22
C GLU A 149 16.57 -23.55 12.98
N SER A 150 16.94 -24.63 12.29
CA SER A 150 16.23 -25.08 11.08
C SER A 150 14.82 -25.58 11.32
N THR A 151 14.50 -25.98 12.56
CA THR A 151 13.21 -26.57 12.93
C THR A 151 12.71 -26.10 14.29
N SER A 152 13.36 -25.10 14.88
CA SER A 152 13.01 -24.57 16.20
C SER A 152 13.23 -23.06 16.29
N VAL A 153 12.48 -22.40 17.17
CA VAL A 153 12.70 -21.00 17.54
C VAL A 153 12.41 -20.80 19.02
N GLU A 154 13.25 -20.04 19.70
CA GLU A 154 12.98 -19.55 21.05
C GLU A 154 12.55 -18.09 20.98
N ILE A 155 11.42 -17.78 21.61
CA ILE A 155 10.86 -16.44 21.65
C ILE A 155 10.67 -15.98 23.09
N GLN A 156 10.81 -14.68 23.32
CA GLN A 156 10.66 -14.08 24.63
C GLN A 156 9.89 -12.76 24.55
N TRP A 157 9.13 -12.45 25.59
CA TRP A 157 8.45 -11.16 25.76
C TRP A 157 8.57 -10.66 27.21
N SER A 158 7.94 -9.53 27.49
CA SER A 158 7.82 -8.93 28.81
C SER A 158 6.35 -8.77 29.19
N ALA A 159 6.08 -8.60 30.49
CA ALA A 159 4.73 -8.53 31.02
C ALA A 159 3.93 -7.35 30.43
N PRO A 160 2.58 -7.42 30.45
CA PRO A 160 1.71 -6.29 30.13
C PRO A 160 2.07 -5.03 30.92
N ALA A 161 1.99 -3.86 30.28
CA ALA A 161 2.22 -2.58 30.96
C ALA A 161 1.13 -2.24 31.98
N LYS A 162 -0.12 -2.64 31.73
CA LYS A 162 -1.24 -2.46 32.65
C LYS A 162 -1.86 -3.82 32.98
N HIS A 163 -2.17 -3.99 34.26
CA HIS A 163 -2.72 -5.22 34.82
C HIS A 163 -1.93 -6.51 34.57
N PRO A 164 -0.58 -6.52 34.70
CA PRO A 164 0.20 -7.75 34.58
C PRO A 164 -0.18 -8.81 35.61
N GLU A 165 -0.69 -8.41 36.78
CA GLU A 165 -1.16 -9.29 37.84
C GLU A 165 -2.40 -10.11 37.47
N LEU A 166 -3.18 -9.65 36.49
CA LEU A 166 -4.38 -10.36 36.03
C LEU A 166 -4.05 -11.53 35.11
N VAL A 167 -2.83 -11.62 34.59
CA VAL A 167 -2.46 -12.66 33.61
C VAL A 167 -2.45 -14.04 34.26
N HIS A 168 -3.33 -14.91 33.79
CA HIS A 168 -3.38 -16.31 34.17
C HIS A 168 -2.54 -17.20 33.25
N VAL A 169 -2.55 -16.89 31.95
CA VAL A 169 -1.83 -17.66 30.92
C VAL A 169 -1.55 -16.79 29.68
N TYR A 170 -0.41 -17.01 29.05
CA TYR A 170 -0.10 -16.49 27.72
C TYR A 170 -0.45 -17.55 26.67
N LYS A 171 -1.18 -17.16 25.64
CA LYS A 171 -1.40 -17.97 24.45
C LYS A 171 -0.51 -17.45 23.33
N VAL A 172 0.36 -18.32 22.83
CA VAL A 172 1.30 -18.05 21.74
C VAL A 172 0.70 -18.65 20.48
N HIS A 173 0.31 -17.79 19.56
CA HIS A 173 -0.30 -18.15 18.29
C HIS A 173 0.81 -18.22 17.24
N VAL A 174 0.96 -19.36 16.58
CA VAL A 174 2.00 -19.65 15.59
C VAL A 174 1.31 -20.04 14.29
N MET A 175 1.57 -19.31 13.22
CA MET A 175 0.93 -19.54 11.92
C MET A 175 1.99 -19.74 10.83
N GLU A 176 1.92 -20.86 10.12
CA GLU A 176 2.76 -21.08 8.93
C GLU A 176 2.20 -20.29 7.73
N THR A 177 3.07 -19.51 7.09
CA THR A 177 2.74 -18.59 5.99
C THR A 177 3.39 -18.98 4.66
N SER A 178 4.04 -20.14 4.61
CA SER A 178 4.72 -20.67 3.41
C SER A 178 3.75 -21.09 2.30
N GLY A 179 2.52 -21.53 2.65
CA GLY A 179 1.52 -22.08 1.74
C GLY A 179 0.25 -21.23 1.62
N ALA A 180 -0.70 -21.69 0.79
CA ALA A 180 -2.02 -21.07 0.62
C ALA A 180 -3.00 -21.39 1.77
N ILE A 181 -2.69 -22.42 2.56
CA ILE A 181 -3.44 -22.80 3.77
C ILE A 181 -2.58 -22.39 4.97
N HIS A 182 -3.14 -21.55 5.83
CA HIS A 182 -2.52 -21.09 7.06
C HIS A 182 -3.02 -21.94 8.22
N GLU A 183 -2.20 -22.88 8.68
CA GLU A 183 -2.49 -23.63 9.91
C GLU A 183 -2.00 -22.82 11.11
N GLU A 184 -2.89 -22.57 12.06
CA GLU A 184 -2.59 -21.91 13.32
C GLU A 184 -2.46 -22.96 14.43
N VAL A 185 -1.33 -22.91 15.14
CA VAL A 185 -1.09 -23.70 16.34
C VAL A 185 -1.00 -22.76 17.53
N VAL A 186 -1.72 -23.07 18.61
CA VAL A 186 -1.75 -22.24 19.82
C VAL A 186 -1.09 -22.99 20.97
N HIS A 187 0.00 -22.43 21.49
CA HIS A 187 0.68 -22.93 22.68
C HIS A 187 0.27 -22.10 23.90
N SER A 188 0.25 -22.72 25.08
CA SER A 188 -0.06 -22.02 26.34
C SER A 188 1.12 -22.11 27.29
N THR A 189 1.50 -20.99 27.90
CA THR A 189 2.57 -20.93 28.89
C THR A 189 2.29 -19.86 29.95
N LYS A 190 2.81 -20.06 31.16
CA LYS A 190 2.83 -19.03 32.21
C LYS A 190 4.16 -18.27 32.26
N LEU A 191 5.16 -18.74 31.53
CA LEU A 191 6.48 -18.13 31.44
C LEU A 191 6.49 -17.01 30.40
N PHE A 192 7.50 -16.15 30.47
CA PHE A 192 7.77 -15.09 29.48
C PHE A 192 8.58 -15.56 28.27
N THR A 193 8.83 -16.87 28.16
CA THR A 193 9.59 -17.52 27.09
C THR A 193 8.93 -18.84 26.71
N ILE A 194 9.08 -19.22 25.44
CA ILE A 194 8.73 -20.56 24.96
C ILE A 194 9.66 -20.95 23.80
N THR A 195 10.03 -22.22 23.76
CA THR A 195 10.70 -22.83 22.61
C THR A 195 9.66 -23.57 21.78
N LEU A 196 9.52 -23.15 20.52
CA LEU A 196 8.68 -23.81 19.53
C LEU A 196 9.53 -24.79 18.75
N THR A 197 9.09 -26.04 18.67
CA THR A 197 9.80 -27.13 18.00
C THR A 197 8.93 -27.74 16.91
N ASN A 198 9.51 -28.62 16.09
CA ASN A 198 8.84 -29.27 14.95
C ASN A 198 8.37 -28.28 13.87
N LEU A 199 9.08 -27.16 13.73
CA LEU A 199 8.88 -26.26 12.60
C LEU A 199 9.47 -26.88 11.35
N ARG A 200 8.84 -26.60 10.21
CA ARG A 200 9.31 -27.01 8.89
C ARG A 200 10.59 -26.25 8.55
N ALA A 201 11.58 -26.95 7.99
CA ALA A 201 12.79 -26.32 7.45
C ALA A 201 12.45 -25.39 6.28
N ASP A 202 13.10 -24.21 6.26
CA ASP A 202 12.82 -23.11 5.32
C ASP A 202 11.36 -22.64 5.29
N GLY A 203 10.61 -22.93 6.36
CA GLY A 203 9.24 -22.48 6.56
C GLY A 203 9.19 -21.02 7.02
N LYS A 204 8.16 -20.29 6.57
CA LYS A 204 7.86 -18.91 7.00
C LYS A 204 6.76 -18.95 8.05
N TYR A 205 6.96 -18.25 9.15
CA TYR A 205 6.06 -18.27 10.29
C TYR A 205 5.72 -16.86 10.75
N SER A 206 4.51 -16.68 11.27
CA SER A 206 4.09 -15.48 12.01
C SER A 206 3.69 -15.88 13.43
N ILE A 207 4.16 -15.15 14.44
CA ILE A 207 3.92 -15.43 15.85
C ILE A 207 3.47 -14.19 16.58
N PHE A 208 2.43 -14.31 17.41
CA PHE A 208 2.06 -13.30 18.38
C PHE A 208 1.62 -13.93 19.70
N VAL A 209 1.58 -13.12 20.76
CA VAL A 209 1.21 -13.57 22.10
C VAL A 209 0.02 -12.76 22.60
N VAL A 210 -0.96 -13.47 23.16
CA VAL A 210 -2.14 -12.90 23.81
C VAL A 210 -2.07 -13.21 25.30
N ALA A 211 -2.25 -12.20 26.14
CA ALA A 211 -2.39 -12.37 27.58
C ALA A 211 -3.85 -12.65 27.92
N HIS A 212 -4.12 -13.73 28.65
CA HIS A 212 -5.46 -14.06 29.14
C HIS A 212 -5.52 -13.94 30.65
N ALA A 213 -6.63 -13.39 31.15
CA ALA A 213 -6.96 -13.45 32.56
C ALA A 213 -7.48 -14.84 32.96
N ALA A 214 -7.83 -15.02 34.24
CA ALA A 214 -8.40 -16.29 34.75
C ALA A 214 -9.71 -16.67 34.02
N ASP A 215 -10.53 -15.66 33.72
CA ASP A 215 -11.61 -15.78 32.74
C ASP A 215 -11.02 -15.59 31.34
N LEU A 216 -10.98 -16.66 30.55
CA LEU A 216 -10.31 -16.66 29.25
C LEU A 216 -10.98 -15.74 28.20
N SER A 217 -12.22 -15.30 28.42
CA SER A 217 -12.89 -14.29 27.58
C SER A 217 -12.29 -12.89 27.76
N LYS A 218 -11.64 -12.64 28.90
CA LYS A 218 -10.90 -11.40 29.18
C LYS A 218 -9.47 -11.57 28.72
N LYS A 219 -9.20 -11.02 27.54
CA LYS A 219 -7.92 -11.17 26.86
C LYS A 219 -7.42 -9.84 26.33
N SER A 220 -6.12 -9.71 26.22
CA SER A 220 -5.51 -8.58 25.52
C SER A 220 -5.80 -8.67 24.02
N THR A 221 -5.60 -7.58 23.28
CA THR A 221 -5.30 -7.69 21.85
C THR A 221 -3.97 -8.43 21.65
N PRO A 222 -3.64 -8.89 20.43
CA PRO A 222 -2.33 -9.45 20.13
C PRO A 222 -1.17 -8.52 20.49
N SER A 223 -0.03 -9.09 20.88
CA SER A 223 1.25 -8.38 20.91
C SER A 223 1.69 -7.93 19.51
N ASN A 224 2.88 -7.30 19.42
CA ASN A 224 3.57 -7.26 18.13
C ASN A 224 3.77 -8.66 17.58
N ILE A 225 3.74 -8.77 16.24
CA ILE A 225 3.88 -10.06 15.57
C ILE A 225 5.27 -10.18 15.03
N LEU A 226 5.89 -11.31 15.32
CA LEU A 226 7.15 -11.69 14.76
C LEU A 226 6.93 -12.54 13.53
N HIS A 227 7.49 -12.13 12.40
CA HIS A 227 7.66 -13.03 11.27
C HIS A 227 9.10 -13.56 11.27
N PHE A 228 9.28 -14.81 10.90
CA PHE A 228 10.61 -15.39 10.74
C PHE A 228 10.61 -16.57 9.77
N THR A 229 11.80 -16.88 9.27
CA THR A 229 12.04 -18.06 8.45
C THR A 229 13.03 -18.97 9.14
N THR A 230 12.77 -20.27 9.17
CA THR A 230 13.65 -21.30 9.74
C THR A 230 14.85 -21.66 8.86
N SER A 231 15.28 -20.78 7.94
CA SER A 231 16.50 -21.02 7.17
C SER A 231 17.75 -20.78 8.04
N THR A 232 18.69 -21.73 8.01
CA THR A 232 19.97 -21.72 8.75
C THR A 232 21.11 -21.02 8.01
N THR A 233 20.84 -20.42 6.85
CA THR A 233 21.80 -19.46 6.28
C THR A 233 21.75 -18.20 7.13
N ASP A 234 22.89 -17.85 7.72
CA ASP A 234 23.16 -16.63 8.50
C ASP A 234 23.10 -15.37 7.61
N ASN A 235 22.03 -15.22 6.83
CA ASN A 235 21.72 -13.96 6.18
C ASN A 235 20.93 -13.11 7.17
N LEU A 236 21.63 -12.14 7.74
CA LEU A 236 21.16 -10.99 8.51
C LEU A 236 20.21 -10.06 7.73
N GLU A 237 19.58 -10.51 6.65
CA GLU A 237 18.83 -9.64 5.76
C GLU A 237 17.36 -9.93 5.87
N GLY A 238 16.77 -9.27 6.86
CA GLY A 238 15.36 -8.93 6.98
C GLY A 238 14.69 -8.24 5.78
N VAL A 239 15.31 -8.31 4.59
CA VAL A 239 14.81 -7.68 3.37
C VAL A 239 13.67 -8.52 2.84
N SER A 240 12.44 -8.04 3.04
CA SER A 240 11.23 -8.66 2.49
C SER A 240 11.21 -8.61 0.97
N TYR A 241 11.74 -7.53 0.37
CA TYR A 241 11.97 -7.35 -1.06
C TYR A 241 12.74 -6.04 -1.32
N THR A 242 13.34 -5.93 -2.51
CA THR A 242 14.00 -4.71 -3.00
C THR A 242 13.25 -4.16 -4.21
N HIS A 243 13.14 -2.84 -4.31
CA HIS A 243 12.51 -2.16 -5.43
C HIS A 243 13.35 -0.97 -5.89
N THR A 244 13.41 -0.72 -7.19
CA THR A 244 14.12 0.44 -7.74
C THR A 244 13.10 1.41 -8.32
N VAL A 245 13.19 2.68 -7.93
CA VAL A 245 12.41 3.77 -8.49
C VAL A 245 13.35 4.65 -9.30
N GLU A 246 13.10 4.74 -10.59
CA GLU A 246 13.82 5.63 -11.49
C GLU A 246 13.06 6.95 -11.62
N THR A 247 13.77 8.07 -11.48
CA THR A 247 13.17 9.41 -11.57
C THR A 247 14.20 10.38 -12.13
N PRO A 248 13.79 11.32 -13.01
CA PRO A 248 14.73 12.32 -13.53
C PRO A 248 15.32 13.20 -12.42
N SER A 249 16.59 13.57 -12.58
CA SER A 249 17.36 14.28 -11.54
C SER A 249 16.82 15.68 -11.21
N ASP A 250 16.06 16.27 -12.12
CA ASP A 250 15.41 17.58 -12.06
C ASP A 250 13.90 17.49 -11.80
N ALA A 251 13.38 16.30 -11.50
CA ALA A 251 11.98 16.13 -11.15
C ALA A 251 11.62 16.99 -9.93
N ALA A 252 10.43 17.60 -9.93
CA ALA A 252 9.97 18.40 -8.79
C ALA A 252 9.66 17.55 -7.54
N LYS A 253 9.40 16.25 -7.72
CA LYS A 253 9.03 15.31 -6.66
C LYS A 253 9.40 13.87 -7.03
N ALA A 254 9.58 13.02 -6.02
CA ALA A 254 9.66 11.56 -6.17
C ALA A 254 8.70 10.88 -5.19
N VAL A 255 8.25 9.67 -5.51
CA VAL A 255 7.42 8.86 -4.61
C VAL A 255 7.98 7.45 -4.52
N LEU A 256 8.33 7.03 -3.32
CA LEU A 256 8.82 5.69 -3.04
C LEU A 256 7.69 4.85 -2.47
N VAL A 257 7.63 3.57 -2.84
CA VAL A 257 6.55 2.66 -2.45
C VAL A 257 7.11 1.53 -1.61
N CYS A 258 6.43 1.24 -0.51
CA CYS A 258 6.71 0.11 0.35
C CYS A 258 5.48 -0.78 0.59
N ARG A 259 5.66 -2.09 0.64
CA ARG A 259 4.65 -3.07 1.06
C ARG A 259 5.25 -4.03 2.07
N LEU A 260 4.58 -4.28 3.18
CA LEU A 260 4.99 -5.33 4.11
C LEU A 260 3.77 -6.10 4.56
N ARG A 261 3.88 -7.42 4.74
CA ARG A 261 2.81 -8.19 5.36
C ARG A 261 2.78 -7.83 6.85
N MET A 262 1.67 -7.24 7.29
CA MET A 262 1.27 -7.13 8.68
C MET A 262 1.22 -8.52 9.29
N GLY A 263 1.57 -8.58 10.57
CA GLY A 263 1.00 -9.62 11.40
C GLY A 263 -0.44 -9.28 11.82
N VAL A 264 -1.25 -10.32 11.99
CA VAL A 264 -2.60 -10.33 12.59
C VAL A 264 -2.75 -9.56 13.93
N GLY A 265 -3.22 -8.32 13.90
CA GLY A 265 -3.64 -7.61 15.13
C GLY A 265 -2.67 -6.55 15.69
N THR A 266 -1.83 -5.95 14.84
CA THR A 266 -1.11 -4.71 15.21
C THR A 266 -1.44 -3.54 14.29
N LYS A 267 -1.45 -2.34 14.88
CA LYS A 267 -1.48 -1.09 14.13
C LYS A 267 -0.07 -0.66 13.81
N ALA A 268 0.31 -1.05 12.61
CA ALA A 268 1.61 -0.80 12.04
C ALA A 268 1.55 0.48 11.21
N TYR A 269 2.38 1.45 11.53
CA TYR A 269 2.69 2.57 10.65
C TYR A 269 4.10 2.34 10.12
N MET A 270 4.29 2.70 8.85
CA MET A 270 5.57 2.50 8.18
C MET A 270 6.51 3.62 8.56
N VAL A 271 7.70 3.23 9.00
CA VAL A 271 8.84 4.11 9.20
C VAL A 271 9.71 4.02 7.97
N TRP A 272 10.13 5.18 7.48
CA TRP A 272 11.09 5.30 6.40
C TRP A 272 12.41 5.83 6.93
N GLU A 273 13.49 5.21 6.52
CA GLU A 273 14.85 5.61 6.82
C GLU A 273 15.64 5.74 5.51
N LYS A 274 16.51 6.74 5.44
CA LYS A 274 17.39 6.97 4.30
C LYS A 274 18.80 6.54 4.66
N LYS A 275 19.48 5.88 3.74
CA LYS A 275 20.88 5.49 3.89
C LYS A 275 21.75 6.74 3.81
N VAL A 276 22.51 7.02 4.87
CA VAL A 276 23.47 8.12 4.98
C VAL A 276 24.81 7.53 5.40
N ALA A 277 25.77 7.54 4.48
CA ALA A 277 27.05 6.83 4.62
C ALA A 277 26.85 5.33 4.91
N SER A 278 27.30 4.83 6.07
CA SER A 278 27.16 3.43 6.48
C SER A 278 25.89 3.12 7.28
N GLY A 279 25.11 4.13 7.67
CA GLY A 279 23.93 3.96 8.54
C GLY A 279 22.62 4.38 7.87
N PHE A 280 21.51 4.03 8.52
CA PHE A 280 20.18 4.52 8.16
C PHE A 280 19.74 5.60 9.14
N ARG A 281 19.08 6.64 8.62
CA ARG A 281 18.51 7.72 9.43
C ARG A 281 17.05 7.90 9.06
N LYS A 282 16.19 7.99 10.07
CA LYS A 282 14.78 8.25 9.89
C LYS A 282 14.56 9.49 9.02
N VAL A 283 13.65 9.37 8.06
CA VAL A 283 13.24 10.47 7.18
C VAL A 283 12.28 11.36 7.95
N GLU A 284 12.65 12.63 8.12
CA GLU A 284 11.87 13.63 8.86
C GLU A 284 11.97 15.00 8.16
N GLY A 285 10.93 15.82 8.32
CA GLY A 285 10.88 17.18 7.76
C GLY A 285 9.66 17.44 6.88
N SER A 286 9.37 18.71 6.62
CA SER A 286 8.17 19.14 5.86
C SER A 286 8.19 18.75 4.38
N ARG A 287 9.38 18.44 3.81
CA ARG A 287 9.52 17.96 2.42
C ARG A 287 9.10 16.51 2.24
N PHE A 288 8.96 15.75 3.33
CA PHE A 288 8.69 14.33 3.31
C PHE A 288 7.28 14.06 3.81
N LYS A 289 6.45 13.43 2.99
CA LYS A 289 5.09 13.05 3.35
C LYS A 289 4.93 11.55 3.25
N THR A 290 4.77 10.91 4.40
CA THR A 290 4.49 9.47 4.49
C THR A 290 2.99 9.24 4.49
N ILE A 291 2.55 8.30 3.66
CA ILE A 291 1.19 7.78 3.63
C ILE A 291 1.30 6.31 4.00
N THR A 292 0.43 5.83 4.90
CA THR A 292 0.35 4.42 5.26
C THR A 292 -1.11 4.02 5.36
N TYR A 293 -1.46 2.86 4.81
CA TYR A 293 -2.76 2.24 4.99
C TYR A 293 -2.63 0.72 4.97
N ALA A 294 -3.54 0.03 5.64
CA ALA A 294 -3.72 -1.40 5.49
C ALA A 294 -4.55 -1.67 4.23
N SER A 295 -4.14 -2.64 3.42
CA SER A 295 -4.94 -3.12 2.29
C SER A 295 -6.19 -3.83 2.82
N ASP A 296 -7.37 -3.46 2.32
CA ASP A 296 -8.68 -3.94 2.80
C ASP A 296 -9.03 -5.37 2.32
N ASP A 297 -8.13 -6.08 1.64
CA ASP A 297 -8.33 -7.44 1.13
C ASP A 297 -8.22 -8.55 2.20
N GLY A 298 -8.01 -8.20 3.47
CA GLY A 298 -7.83 -9.19 4.53
C GLY A 298 -6.50 -9.95 4.44
N SER A 299 -5.62 -9.64 3.48
CA SER A 299 -4.28 -10.24 3.35
C SER A 299 -3.32 -9.79 4.44
N GLY A 300 -3.73 -8.80 5.24
CA GLY A 300 -2.89 -8.18 6.23
C GLY A 300 -1.69 -7.49 5.58
N VAL A 301 -1.82 -6.79 4.46
CA VAL A 301 -0.69 -6.07 3.85
C VAL A 301 -0.74 -4.59 4.22
N LEU A 302 0.35 -4.06 4.74
CA LEU A 302 0.54 -2.63 4.96
C LEU A 302 1.24 -2.03 3.75
N VAL A 303 0.64 -0.99 3.18
CA VAL A 303 1.22 -0.24 2.08
C VAL A 303 1.62 1.13 2.59
N SER A 304 2.79 1.61 2.16
CA SER A 304 3.20 2.97 2.40
C SER A 304 3.82 3.62 1.18
N ALA A 305 3.56 4.92 1.03
CA ALA A 305 4.29 5.78 0.12
C ALA A 305 5.06 6.85 0.89
N LEU A 306 6.29 7.12 0.48
CA LEU A 306 7.06 8.30 0.88
C LEU A 306 7.11 9.27 -0.31
N GLU A 307 6.38 10.38 -0.21
CA GLU A 307 6.45 11.49 -1.16
C GLU A 307 7.54 12.47 -0.73
N ILE A 308 8.46 12.80 -1.64
CA ILE A 308 9.57 13.74 -1.46
C ILE A 308 9.30 14.96 -2.33
N ARG A 309 9.08 16.14 -1.72
CA ARG A 309 8.81 17.39 -2.45
C ARG A 309 9.24 18.65 -1.67
N PRO A 310 10.05 19.56 -2.24
CA PRO A 310 10.76 19.42 -3.52
C PRO A 310 11.82 18.31 -3.44
N LEU A 311 12.11 17.65 -4.57
CA LEU A 311 13.18 16.66 -4.68
C LEU A 311 14.54 17.35 -4.85
N GLU A 312 15.55 16.90 -4.11
CA GLU A 312 16.91 17.43 -4.18
C GLU A 312 17.92 16.36 -4.63
N LYS A 313 19.09 16.77 -5.17
CA LYS A 313 20.13 15.82 -5.62
C LYS A 313 20.60 14.84 -4.53
N ASN A 314 20.58 15.27 -3.27
CA ASN A 314 20.97 14.43 -2.15
C ASN A 314 19.91 13.38 -1.78
N ASP A 315 18.70 13.45 -2.34
CA ASP A 315 17.59 12.51 -2.08
C ASP A 315 17.71 11.20 -2.85
N PHE A 316 18.53 11.14 -3.89
CA PHE A 316 18.86 9.87 -4.56
C PHE A 316 19.69 8.97 -3.64
N GLY A 317 19.43 7.66 -3.69
CA GLY A 317 20.09 6.67 -2.84
C GLY A 317 19.17 5.59 -2.31
N GLY A 318 19.66 4.82 -1.33
CA GLY A 318 18.92 3.73 -0.70
C GLY A 318 18.02 4.22 0.43
N TYR A 319 16.82 3.66 0.49
CA TYR A 319 15.83 3.83 1.54
C TYR A 319 15.46 2.47 2.11
N LYS A 320 15.16 2.46 3.39
CA LYS A 320 14.63 1.32 4.13
C LYS A 320 13.25 1.70 4.65
N CYS A 321 12.29 0.81 4.46
CA CYS A 321 10.94 0.96 4.99
C CYS A 321 10.61 -0.23 5.86
N HIS A 322 10.14 0.01 7.08
CA HIS A 322 9.84 -1.06 8.01
C HIS A 322 8.66 -0.69 8.90
N VAL A 323 8.01 -1.68 9.49
CA VAL A 323 6.94 -1.45 10.45
C VAL A 323 7.55 -0.87 11.74
N ARG A 324 6.97 0.19 12.33
CA ARG A 324 7.46 0.66 13.64
C ARG A 324 7.37 -0.49 14.67
N GLY A 325 8.48 -0.78 15.32
CA GLY A 325 8.58 -1.85 16.32
C GLY A 325 9.01 -3.20 15.74
N ASN A 326 9.03 -3.37 14.41
CA ASN A 326 9.64 -4.49 13.72
C ASN A 326 10.67 -3.98 12.70
N VAL A 327 11.95 -3.97 13.10
CA VAL A 327 13.08 -3.52 12.26
C VAL A 327 13.72 -4.68 11.48
N MET A 328 13.32 -5.91 11.84
CA MET A 328 13.86 -7.16 11.30
C MET A 328 13.16 -7.57 10.01
N ASP A 329 11.98 -7.05 9.69
CA ASP A 329 11.36 -7.17 8.36
C ASP A 329 11.22 -5.77 7.74
N TYR A 330 11.89 -5.57 6.61
CA TYR A 330 11.92 -4.28 5.93
C TYR A 330 11.97 -4.43 4.41
N GLY A 331 11.41 -3.47 3.70
CA GLY A 331 11.63 -3.32 2.27
C GLY A 331 12.82 -2.38 2.03
N GLU A 332 13.60 -2.66 1.00
CA GLU A 332 14.58 -1.72 0.50
C GLU A 332 14.10 -1.07 -0.80
N VAL A 333 14.27 0.25 -0.90
CA VAL A 333 13.90 1.01 -2.08
C VAL A 333 15.07 1.87 -2.52
N HIS A 334 15.54 1.69 -3.75
CA HIS A 334 16.59 2.50 -4.33
C HIS A 334 15.99 3.58 -5.24
N LEU A 335 16.15 4.85 -4.86
CA LEU A 335 15.80 5.98 -5.72
C LEU A 335 17.00 6.33 -6.59
N VAL A 336 16.88 6.11 -7.89
CA VAL A 336 17.97 6.28 -8.85
C VAL A 336 17.64 7.43 -9.79
N ALA A 337 18.62 8.32 -9.97
CA ALA A 337 18.53 9.37 -10.98
C ALA A 337 18.65 8.72 -12.36
N TYR A 338 17.62 8.88 -13.18
CA TYR A 338 17.54 8.22 -14.47
C TYR A 338 17.32 9.23 -15.59
N SER A 339 17.94 8.97 -16.75
CA SER A 339 17.84 9.80 -17.96
C SER A 339 17.91 8.88 -19.17
N HIS A 340 16.87 8.90 -20.01
CA HIS A 340 16.87 8.10 -21.23
C HIS A 340 17.87 8.64 -22.27
N ALA A 341 18.31 9.90 -22.15
CA ALA A 341 19.34 10.44 -23.03
C ALA A 341 20.69 9.69 -22.92
N VAL A 342 20.94 9.01 -21.80
CA VAL A 342 22.18 8.26 -21.54
C VAL A 342 21.96 6.75 -21.59
N ALA A 343 20.71 6.28 -21.45
CA ALA A 343 20.38 4.87 -21.50
C ALA A 343 20.40 4.32 -22.93
N LYS A 344 20.82 3.05 -23.09
CA LYS A 344 20.71 2.34 -24.36
C LYS A 344 19.23 1.99 -24.62
N PRO A 345 18.70 2.18 -25.84
CA PRO A 345 17.33 1.75 -26.14
C PRO A 345 17.17 0.24 -25.93
N PRO A 346 15.95 -0.22 -25.59
CA PRO A 346 15.59 -1.62 -25.69
C PRO A 346 15.98 -2.21 -27.06
N ALA A 347 16.32 -3.50 -27.09
CA ALA A 347 16.75 -4.17 -28.32
C ALA A 347 15.63 -4.29 -29.37
N PHE A 348 14.37 -4.27 -28.93
CA PHE A 348 13.18 -4.34 -29.75
C PHE A 348 12.33 -3.09 -29.52
N PRO A 349 11.66 -2.57 -30.55
CA PRO A 349 10.65 -1.54 -30.35
C PRO A 349 9.50 -2.08 -29.48
N PRO A 350 8.77 -1.22 -28.76
CA PRO A 350 7.54 -1.62 -28.06
C PRO A 350 6.56 -2.25 -29.05
N GLU A 351 5.81 -3.28 -28.64
CA GLU A 351 4.73 -3.87 -29.44
C GLU A 351 3.55 -2.88 -29.56
N THR A 352 2.75 -2.96 -30.62
CA THR A 352 1.45 -2.28 -30.63
C THR A 352 0.49 -2.94 -29.63
N PRO A 353 -0.54 -2.22 -29.15
CA PRO A 353 -1.57 -2.84 -28.31
C PRO A 353 -2.20 -4.08 -28.97
N LEU A 354 -2.36 -4.05 -30.30
CA LEU A 354 -2.88 -5.17 -31.08
C LEU A 354 -1.91 -6.37 -31.11
N GLU A 355 -0.63 -6.13 -31.39
CA GLU A 355 0.43 -7.15 -31.36
C GLU A 355 0.48 -7.81 -29.98
N CYS A 356 0.54 -7.01 -28.91
CA CYS A 356 0.57 -7.51 -27.54
C CYS A 356 -0.70 -8.33 -27.21
N CYS A 357 -1.89 -7.83 -27.55
CA CYS A 357 -3.13 -8.55 -27.27
C CYS A 357 -3.25 -9.87 -28.05
N SER A 358 -2.83 -9.90 -29.30
CA SER A 358 -2.83 -11.13 -30.11
C SER A 358 -1.97 -12.23 -29.49
N ARG A 359 -0.90 -11.84 -28.77
CA ARG A 359 0.02 -12.72 -28.08
C ARG A 359 -0.43 -13.06 -26.66
N ALA A 360 -1.00 -12.11 -25.92
CA ALA A 360 -1.22 -12.19 -24.48
C ALA A 360 -2.68 -12.45 -24.07
N VAL A 361 -3.64 -12.27 -24.98
CA VAL A 361 -5.08 -12.45 -24.72
C VAL A 361 -5.59 -13.65 -25.51
N PHE A 362 -5.99 -14.69 -24.82
CA PHE A 362 -6.36 -15.98 -25.41
C PHE A 362 -7.75 -15.93 -26.08
N ARG A 363 -8.71 -15.21 -25.51
CA ARG A 363 -10.07 -15.13 -26.07
C ARG A 363 -10.18 -14.01 -27.11
N ALA A 364 -10.38 -14.38 -28.37
CA ALA A 364 -10.52 -13.44 -29.49
C ALA A 364 -11.61 -12.36 -29.30
N HIS A 365 -12.73 -12.68 -28.61
CA HIS A 365 -13.79 -11.68 -28.36
C HIS A 365 -13.38 -10.59 -27.33
N CYS A 366 -12.33 -10.84 -26.55
CA CYS A 366 -11.74 -9.87 -25.62
C CYS A 366 -10.75 -8.91 -26.30
N HIS A 367 -10.40 -9.15 -27.58
CA HIS A 367 -9.53 -8.27 -28.38
C HIS A 367 -10.20 -6.94 -28.74
N SER A 368 -11.51 -6.79 -28.52
CA SER A 368 -12.25 -5.56 -28.81
C SER A 368 -11.72 -4.32 -28.07
N VAL A 369 -11.06 -4.50 -26.92
CA VAL A 369 -10.40 -3.43 -26.16
C VAL A 369 -9.11 -2.95 -26.85
N CYS A 370 -8.48 -3.80 -27.66
CA CYS A 370 -7.17 -3.56 -28.25
C CYS A 370 -7.22 -2.89 -29.65
N HIS A 371 -8.42 -2.62 -30.17
CA HIS A 371 -8.63 -1.89 -31.43
C HIS A 371 -8.74 -0.37 -31.22
N ALA A 372 -8.19 0.14 -30.12
CA ALA A 372 -8.24 1.55 -29.75
C ALA A 372 -7.52 2.40 -30.80
N GLY A 373 -8.28 3.02 -31.71
CA GLY A 373 -7.74 3.82 -32.82
C GLY A 373 -8.31 3.48 -34.20
N SER A 374 -8.82 2.26 -34.38
CA SER A 374 -9.39 1.85 -35.68
C SER A 374 -10.77 2.47 -35.90
N GLU A 375 -10.95 3.21 -36.99
CA GLU A 375 -12.17 3.94 -37.39
C GLU A 375 -13.46 3.08 -37.58
N ARG A 376 -13.48 1.82 -37.15
CA ARG A 376 -14.70 1.01 -37.17
C ARG A 376 -15.54 1.21 -35.92
N LYS A 377 -16.76 1.69 -36.16
CA LYS A 377 -17.86 2.25 -35.32
C LYS A 377 -18.25 1.59 -33.98
N ARG A 378 -17.36 0.91 -33.24
CA ARG A 378 -17.54 0.64 -31.80
C ARG A 378 -16.19 0.25 -31.15
N GLY A 379 -15.16 1.05 -31.38
CA GLY A 379 -13.88 0.95 -30.67
C GLY A 379 -13.98 1.62 -29.30
N LEU A 380 -13.60 0.90 -28.25
CA LEU A 380 -13.31 1.48 -26.94
C LEU A 380 -12.19 2.50 -27.12
N LYS A 381 -12.43 3.76 -26.71
CA LYS A 381 -11.40 4.80 -26.69
C LYS A 381 -10.21 4.29 -25.85
N PRO A 382 -8.95 4.69 -26.15
CA PRO A 382 -7.86 4.54 -25.19
C PRO A 382 -8.34 5.06 -23.81
N GLY A 383 -8.41 4.19 -22.80
CA GLY A 383 -8.95 4.52 -21.47
C GLY A 383 -10.39 4.06 -21.16
N ALA A 384 -11.06 3.34 -22.07
CA ALA A 384 -12.28 2.62 -21.71
C ALA A 384 -11.88 1.25 -21.13
N PHE A 385 -11.73 1.30 -19.83
CA PHE A 385 -10.86 0.48 -19.00
C PHE A 385 -11.47 -0.90 -18.65
N LEU A 386 -12.75 -1.13 -18.91
CA LEU A 386 -13.43 -2.35 -18.47
C LEU A 386 -13.79 -3.26 -19.64
N PRO A 387 -13.18 -4.46 -19.71
CA PRO A 387 -13.61 -5.41 -20.70
C PRO A 387 -15.00 -5.93 -20.29
N GLN A 388 -15.83 -6.36 -21.27
CA GLN A 388 -17.15 -6.93 -20.95
C GLN A 388 -17.01 -8.06 -19.93
N TYR A 389 -18.05 -8.34 -19.12
CA TYR A 389 -18.05 -9.31 -18.02
C TYR A 389 -17.35 -10.66 -18.32
N ARG A 390 -17.30 -11.09 -19.58
CA ARG A 390 -16.67 -12.35 -20.03
C ARG A 390 -15.14 -12.31 -20.20
N CYS A 391 -14.51 -11.16 -19.97
CA CYS A 391 -13.11 -10.91 -20.28
C CYS A 391 -12.27 -10.50 -19.06
N LEU A 392 -12.87 -10.51 -17.86
CA LEU A 392 -12.19 -10.09 -16.63
C LEU A 392 -11.06 -11.05 -16.20
N ASP A 393 -11.12 -12.30 -16.65
CA ASP A 393 -10.06 -13.31 -16.46
C ASP A 393 -8.74 -12.92 -17.14
N GLU A 394 -8.81 -12.13 -18.20
CA GLU A 394 -7.67 -11.71 -19.03
C GLU A 394 -7.33 -10.23 -18.78
N PHE A 395 -7.91 -9.66 -17.72
CA PHE A 395 -7.88 -8.23 -17.49
C PHE A 395 -6.46 -7.71 -17.24
N GLN A 396 -5.67 -8.43 -16.45
CA GLN A 396 -4.27 -8.07 -16.23
C GLN A 396 -3.44 -8.12 -17.53
N SER A 397 -3.71 -9.07 -18.43
CA SER A 397 -3.05 -9.14 -19.74
C SER A 397 -3.42 -7.94 -20.61
N LEU A 398 -4.70 -7.54 -20.61
CA LEU A 398 -5.17 -6.34 -21.31
C LEU A 398 -4.51 -5.06 -20.76
N LEU A 399 -4.40 -4.94 -19.44
CA LEU A 399 -3.73 -3.82 -18.79
C LEU A 399 -2.23 -3.78 -19.13
N ARG A 400 -1.54 -4.92 -19.15
CA ARG A 400 -0.13 -5.00 -19.60
C ARG A 400 0.07 -4.51 -21.03
N CYS A 401 -0.89 -4.74 -21.91
CA CYS A 401 -0.82 -4.28 -23.30
C CYS A 401 -1.20 -2.82 -23.50
N THR A 402 -2.01 -2.24 -22.60
CA THR A 402 -2.54 -0.87 -22.76
C THR A 402 -1.88 0.15 -21.84
N LEU A 403 -1.25 -0.30 -20.76
CA LEU A 403 -0.55 0.50 -19.77
C LEU A 403 0.96 0.19 -19.74
N SER A 404 1.49 -0.45 -20.79
CA SER A 404 2.93 -0.72 -20.87
C SER A 404 3.70 0.57 -20.61
N GLU A 405 4.67 0.49 -19.71
CA GLU A 405 5.51 1.61 -19.26
C GLU A 405 4.84 2.64 -18.33
N MET A 406 3.54 2.53 -18.01
CA MET A 406 2.87 3.49 -17.11
C MET A 406 3.11 3.13 -15.63
N ASN A 407 3.75 4.03 -14.90
CA ASN A 407 3.91 3.92 -13.45
C ASN A 407 3.01 4.93 -12.73
N SER A 408 1.72 4.58 -12.58
CA SER A 408 0.76 5.41 -11.82
C SER A 408 0.54 4.89 -10.39
N ALA A 409 1.23 3.83 -9.98
CA ALA A 409 1.08 3.19 -8.67
C ALA A 409 1.30 4.16 -7.51
N ALA A 410 2.33 5.01 -7.61
CA ALA A 410 2.61 6.06 -6.64
C ALA A 410 1.40 6.97 -6.37
N CYS A 411 0.73 7.42 -7.43
CA CYS A 411 -0.47 8.24 -7.30
C CYS A 411 -1.63 7.44 -6.70
N CYS A 412 -1.81 6.19 -7.11
CA CYS A 412 -2.89 5.35 -6.60
C CYS A 412 -2.77 5.06 -5.09
N ILE A 413 -1.55 4.79 -4.63
CA ILE A 413 -1.24 4.60 -3.21
C ILE A 413 -1.53 5.89 -2.42
N ARG A 414 -1.19 7.07 -2.98
CA ARG A 414 -1.55 8.36 -2.38
C ARG A 414 -3.06 8.55 -2.25
N LYS A 415 -3.83 8.00 -3.22
CA LYS A 415 -5.30 7.97 -3.18
C LYS A 415 -5.87 6.82 -2.34
N LYS A 416 -5.01 6.06 -1.64
CA LYS A 416 -5.36 4.91 -0.79
C LYS A 416 -6.13 3.82 -1.53
N ILE A 417 -5.80 3.60 -2.80
CA ILE A 417 -6.36 2.47 -3.57
C ILE A 417 -5.80 1.16 -3.01
N PRO A 418 -6.62 0.14 -2.70
CA PRO A 418 -6.16 -1.12 -2.13
C PRO A 418 -5.01 -1.76 -2.91
N TYR A 419 -4.12 -2.49 -2.22
CA TYR A 419 -2.91 -3.03 -2.83
C TYR A 419 -3.22 -3.97 -4.00
N HIS A 420 -4.18 -4.87 -3.82
CA HIS A 420 -4.64 -5.80 -4.87
C HIS A 420 -5.18 -5.08 -6.10
N CYS A 421 -5.63 -3.83 -5.97
CA CYS A 421 -6.11 -3.00 -7.08
C CYS A 421 -4.99 -2.24 -7.81
N LEU A 422 -3.76 -2.21 -7.28
CA LEU A 422 -2.67 -1.45 -7.89
C LEU A 422 -2.25 -1.98 -9.27
N GLY A 423 -2.60 -3.22 -9.61
CA GLY A 423 -2.41 -3.76 -10.97
C GLY A 423 -3.19 -2.98 -12.05
N MET A 424 -4.20 -2.19 -11.66
CA MET A 424 -4.91 -1.25 -12.53
C MET A 424 -4.16 0.06 -12.75
N CYS A 425 -3.20 0.37 -11.88
CA CYS A 425 -2.41 1.60 -11.90
C CYS A 425 -1.04 1.41 -12.56
N ASP A 426 -0.48 0.21 -12.44
CA ASP A 426 0.81 -0.16 -12.98
C ASP A 426 0.84 -1.68 -13.20
N SER A 427 1.23 -2.08 -14.41
CA SER A 427 1.25 -3.48 -14.84
C SER A 427 2.24 -4.38 -14.07
N ASN A 428 3.16 -3.77 -13.31
CA ASN A 428 4.11 -4.47 -12.43
C ASN A 428 3.44 -5.03 -11.17
N PHE A 429 2.22 -4.61 -10.85
CA PHE A 429 1.43 -5.17 -9.77
C PHE A 429 0.51 -6.27 -10.30
N GLU A 430 0.33 -7.32 -9.50
CA GLU A 430 -0.62 -8.39 -9.83
C GLU A 430 -2.06 -7.96 -9.51
N LEU A 431 -2.97 -8.25 -10.45
CA LEU A 431 -4.41 -8.06 -10.29
C LEU A 431 -5.07 -9.43 -10.49
N SER A 432 -5.56 -10.04 -9.43
CA SER A 432 -6.23 -11.34 -9.56
C SER A 432 -7.62 -11.20 -10.19
N LYS A 433 -8.13 -12.31 -10.72
CA LYS A 433 -9.45 -12.38 -11.36
C LYS A 433 -10.62 -12.05 -10.41
N LEU A 434 -10.49 -12.38 -9.12
CA LEU A 434 -11.49 -12.07 -8.09
C LEU A 434 -11.40 -10.59 -7.65
N ASP A 435 -10.19 -10.04 -7.66
CA ASP A 435 -9.88 -8.68 -7.21
C ASP A 435 -10.37 -7.61 -8.20
N GLY A 436 -10.26 -7.88 -9.51
CA GLY A 436 -10.60 -6.90 -10.55
C GLY A 436 -12.02 -6.33 -10.47
N TYR A 437 -13.00 -7.10 -10.00
CA TYR A 437 -14.38 -6.64 -9.80
C TYR A 437 -14.52 -5.66 -8.63
N ASN A 438 -13.87 -5.95 -7.50
CA ASN A 438 -13.93 -5.11 -6.31
C ASN A 438 -13.21 -3.78 -6.55
N CYS A 439 -12.22 -3.77 -7.44
CA CYS A 439 -11.46 -2.57 -7.72
C CYS A 439 -12.15 -1.56 -8.65
N LEU A 440 -13.28 -1.92 -9.26
CA LEU A 440 -14.02 -1.04 -10.17
C LEU A 440 -14.52 0.24 -9.50
N GLU A 441 -14.73 0.22 -8.18
CA GLU A 441 -15.12 1.41 -7.42
C GLU A 441 -14.04 2.52 -7.45
N TYR A 442 -12.78 2.17 -7.71
CA TYR A 442 -11.65 3.11 -7.79
C TYR A 442 -11.36 3.62 -9.20
N GLU A 443 -12.15 3.24 -10.20
CA GLU A 443 -11.86 3.51 -11.63
C GLU A 443 -11.62 5.00 -11.90
N SER A 444 -12.39 5.89 -11.28
CA SER A 444 -12.25 7.35 -11.44
C SER A 444 -10.91 7.87 -10.92
N GLN A 445 -10.52 7.42 -9.72
CA GLN A 445 -9.26 7.78 -9.07
C GLN A 445 -8.05 7.24 -9.86
N ILE A 446 -8.17 6.03 -10.38
CA ILE A 446 -7.16 5.38 -11.23
C ILE A 446 -6.98 6.18 -12.52
N ARG A 447 -8.07 6.55 -13.20
CA ARG A 447 -8.01 7.38 -14.41
C ARG A 447 -7.35 8.73 -14.16
N GLN A 448 -7.64 9.36 -13.03
CA GLN A 448 -6.97 10.61 -12.67
C GLN A 448 -5.46 10.40 -12.53
N CYS A 449 -5.03 9.33 -11.88
CA CYS A 449 -3.61 9.01 -11.74
C CYS A 449 -2.93 8.68 -13.08
N GLN A 450 -3.62 7.96 -13.95
CA GLN A 450 -3.16 7.67 -15.31
C GLN A 450 -3.00 8.95 -16.14
N ALA A 451 -3.96 9.87 -16.07
CA ALA A 451 -3.88 11.16 -16.73
C ALA A 451 -2.71 12.02 -16.20
N GLU A 452 -2.45 12.01 -14.88
CA GLU A 452 -1.27 12.66 -14.29
C GLU A 452 0.04 12.15 -14.92
N THR A 453 0.16 10.84 -15.16
CA THR A 453 1.33 10.20 -15.80
C THR A 453 1.42 10.52 -17.29
N ILE A 454 0.29 10.47 -18.03
CA ILE A 454 0.26 10.79 -19.47
C ILE A 454 0.67 12.24 -19.71
N ASN A 455 0.26 13.16 -18.85
CA ASN A 455 0.57 14.59 -18.99
C ASN A 455 2.07 14.94 -18.87
N VAL A 456 2.89 14.06 -18.29
CA VAL A 456 4.35 14.28 -18.15
C VAL A 456 5.17 13.54 -19.21
N ARG A 457 4.54 12.70 -20.04
CA ARG A 457 5.19 12.00 -21.15
C ARG A 457 5.39 12.91 -22.37
N PRO A 458 6.33 12.57 -23.26
CA PRO A 458 6.49 13.30 -24.50
C PRO A 458 5.28 13.12 -25.42
N GLU A 459 5.07 14.11 -26.28
CA GLU A 459 4.14 13.96 -27.40
C GLU A 459 4.72 13.03 -28.48
N ALA A 460 3.83 12.45 -29.29
CA ALA A 460 4.27 11.65 -30.43
C ALA A 460 5.09 12.51 -31.41
N VAL A 461 5.95 11.86 -32.17
CA VAL A 461 6.75 12.53 -33.20
C VAL A 461 5.82 12.98 -34.33
N SER A 462 5.78 14.28 -34.59
CA SER A 462 5.06 14.90 -35.71
C SER A 462 5.97 15.17 -36.90
N ASP A 463 5.35 15.28 -38.08
CA ASP A 463 6.00 15.69 -39.34
C ASP A 463 7.27 14.89 -39.68
N LEU A 464 7.18 13.57 -39.49
CA LEU A 464 8.27 12.65 -39.83
C LEU A 464 8.42 12.55 -41.35
N HIS A 465 9.46 13.19 -41.87
CA HIS A 465 9.84 13.18 -43.28
C HIS A 465 11.04 12.26 -43.53
N ILE A 466 10.93 11.49 -44.61
CA ILE A 466 11.93 10.50 -44.99
C ILE A 466 12.42 10.82 -46.38
N ARG A 467 13.75 10.81 -46.56
CA ARG A 467 14.39 10.96 -47.85
C ARG A 467 15.44 9.87 -48.02
N THR A 468 15.27 9.03 -49.04
CA THR A 468 16.26 8.01 -49.40
C THR A 468 17.25 8.61 -50.40
N GLU A 469 18.54 8.54 -50.07
CA GLU A 469 19.63 8.98 -50.94
C GLU A 469 20.02 7.84 -51.93
N PRO A 470 20.63 8.16 -53.09
CA PRO A 470 20.97 7.16 -54.10
C PRO A 470 21.93 6.06 -53.63
N ASP A 471 22.68 6.30 -52.55
CA ASP A 471 23.61 5.35 -51.94
C ASP A 471 22.92 4.36 -50.97
N GLY A 472 21.60 4.41 -50.86
CA GLY A 472 20.80 3.58 -49.96
C GLY A 472 20.75 4.08 -48.51
N THR A 473 21.25 5.30 -48.24
CA THR A 473 21.10 5.96 -46.94
C THR A 473 19.73 6.61 -46.82
N THR A 474 18.98 6.29 -45.76
CA THR A 474 17.71 6.93 -45.44
C THR A 474 17.93 8.03 -44.41
N VAL A 475 17.54 9.25 -44.76
CA VAL A 475 17.59 10.43 -43.89
C VAL A 475 16.21 10.71 -43.35
N LEU A 476 16.11 10.77 -42.03
CA LEU A 476 14.90 11.05 -41.27
C LEU A 476 14.98 12.47 -40.68
N ASN A 477 13.89 13.22 -40.77
CA ASN A 477 13.73 14.51 -40.09
C ASN A 477 12.34 14.60 -39.49
N TRP A 478 12.21 15.19 -38.31
CA TRP A 478 10.93 15.38 -37.63
C TRP A 478 10.92 16.68 -36.81
N GLU A 479 9.75 17.07 -36.32
CA GLU A 479 9.63 18.20 -35.41
C GLU A 479 9.96 17.81 -33.96
N ARG A 480 10.39 18.79 -33.16
CA ARG A 480 10.72 18.53 -31.75
C ARG A 480 9.44 18.27 -30.96
N SER A 481 9.29 17.07 -30.41
CA SER A 481 8.20 16.71 -29.51
C SER A 481 8.34 17.42 -28.15
N ASP A 482 7.23 17.94 -27.61
CA ASP A 482 7.21 18.52 -26.26
C ASP A 482 7.61 17.46 -25.22
N LYS A 483 8.32 17.89 -24.16
CA LYS A 483 8.87 17.06 -23.07
C LYS A 483 9.78 15.89 -23.49
N ALA A 484 10.16 15.78 -24.76
CA ALA A 484 11.09 14.76 -25.24
C ALA A 484 12.52 15.08 -24.78
N GLU A 485 13.17 14.08 -24.19
CA GLU A 485 14.58 14.14 -23.79
C GLU A 485 15.48 13.52 -24.87
N VAL A 486 15.02 12.42 -25.46
CA VAL A 486 15.72 11.66 -26.51
C VAL A 486 14.71 11.03 -27.46
N TYR A 487 15.18 10.67 -28.65
CA TYR A 487 14.44 9.86 -29.62
C TYR A 487 15.12 8.51 -29.77
N HIS A 488 14.33 7.44 -29.63
CA HIS A 488 14.76 6.10 -30.02
C HIS A 488 14.33 5.87 -31.46
N VAL A 489 15.29 5.59 -32.33
CA VAL A 489 15.05 5.23 -33.73
C VAL A 489 15.34 3.76 -33.91
N TYR A 490 14.31 3.00 -34.25
CA TYR A 490 14.38 1.59 -34.57
C TYR A 490 14.33 1.42 -36.09
N HIS A 491 15.12 0.51 -36.63
CA HIS A 491 15.04 0.15 -38.04
C HIS A 491 15.39 -1.31 -38.28
N ARG A 492 14.80 -1.90 -39.31
CA ARG A 492 15.15 -3.23 -39.81
C ARG A 492 15.06 -3.29 -41.33
N TRP A 493 15.60 -4.38 -41.88
CA TRP A 493 15.57 -4.69 -43.31
C TRP A 493 14.98 -6.07 -43.51
N ARG A 494 13.98 -6.21 -44.39
CA ARG A 494 13.37 -7.49 -44.81
C ARG A 494 12.95 -8.36 -43.64
N LYS A 495 12.29 -7.76 -42.64
CA LYS A 495 11.88 -8.43 -41.39
C LYS A 495 13.04 -9.11 -40.63
N GLY A 496 14.27 -8.62 -40.84
CA GLY A 496 15.45 -9.04 -40.09
C GLY A 496 15.47 -8.49 -38.66
N THR A 497 16.63 -8.59 -38.01
CA THR A 497 16.80 -8.11 -36.63
C THR A 497 16.69 -6.59 -36.54
N TRP A 498 15.97 -6.12 -35.50
CA TRP A 498 15.88 -4.70 -35.18
C TRP A 498 17.25 -4.15 -34.78
N LYS A 499 17.56 -2.97 -35.31
CA LYS A 499 18.67 -2.12 -34.88
C LYS A 499 18.07 -0.87 -34.25
N SER A 500 18.71 -0.35 -33.22
CA SER A 500 18.24 0.83 -32.51
C SER A 500 19.36 1.81 -32.24
N ILE A 501 19.03 3.10 -32.28
CA ILE A 501 19.91 4.20 -31.90
C ILE A 501 19.15 5.20 -31.01
N SER A 502 19.85 5.78 -30.04
CA SER A 502 19.39 6.95 -29.28
C SER A 502 19.95 8.22 -29.89
N ILE A 503 19.11 9.23 -30.10
CA ILE A 503 19.53 10.52 -30.63
C ILE A 503 18.75 11.66 -29.97
N THR A 504 19.43 12.74 -29.61
CA THR A 504 18.80 13.94 -29.02
C THR A 504 18.41 14.99 -30.06
N LYS A 505 18.94 14.86 -31.29
CA LYS A 505 18.60 15.68 -32.44
C LYS A 505 17.34 15.16 -33.12
N THR A 506 16.68 16.01 -33.89
CA THR A 506 15.47 15.67 -34.65
C THR A 506 15.78 15.18 -36.07
N THR A 507 16.97 14.62 -36.28
CA THR A 507 17.41 14.09 -37.56
C THR A 507 18.25 12.84 -37.34
N ALA A 508 18.04 11.81 -38.16
CA ALA A 508 18.81 10.57 -38.11
C ALA A 508 19.18 10.08 -39.52
N ARG A 509 20.31 9.41 -39.63
CA ARG A 509 20.76 8.74 -40.85
C ARG A 509 20.91 7.27 -40.58
N ILE A 510 20.23 6.45 -41.36
CA ILE A 510 20.27 4.98 -41.24
C ILE A 510 20.50 4.37 -42.61
N LYS A 511 21.03 3.14 -42.64
CA LYS A 511 21.27 2.40 -43.89
C LYS A 511 20.49 1.09 -43.86
N HIS A 512 20.01 0.68 -45.04
CA HIS A 512 19.26 -0.57 -45.23
C HIS A 512 18.07 -0.66 -44.27
N ALA A 513 17.02 0.12 -44.55
CA ALA A 513 15.79 0.11 -43.79
C ALA A 513 14.59 0.08 -44.73
N ASP A 514 13.67 -0.84 -44.47
CA ASP A 514 12.33 -0.90 -45.09
C ASP A 514 11.23 -0.77 -44.02
N GLU A 515 11.59 -0.83 -42.75
CA GLU A 515 10.71 -0.48 -41.63
C GLU A 515 11.47 0.36 -40.61
N ILE A 516 10.84 1.44 -40.17
CA ILE A 516 11.42 2.42 -39.25
C ILE A 516 10.38 2.79 -38.18
N MET A 517 10.87 3.00 -36.96
CA MET A 517 10.10 3.51 -35.84
C MET A 517 10.84 4.67 -35.19
N VAL A 518 10.15 5.77 -34.95
CA VAL A 518 10.68 6.90 -34.18
C VAL A 518 9.80 7.12 -32.97
N ILE A 519 10.42 7.13 -31.79
CA ILE A 519 9.72 7.24 -30.50
C ILE A 519 10.38 8.34 -29.69
N ALA A 520 9.60 9.33 -29.28
CA ALA A 520 10.03 10.34 -28.32
C ALA A 520 9.98 9.74 -26.91
N VAL A 521 11.04 9.93 -26.13
CA VAL A 521 11.19 9.33 -24.80
C VAL A 521 11.71 10.35 -23.81
N ASN A 522 11.19 10.30 -22.58
CA ASN A 522 11.75 10.98 -21.42
C ASN A 522 11.68 10.04 -20.21
N ALA A 523 12.25 10.45 -19.08
CA ALA A 523 12.32 9.63 -17.87
C ALA A 523 10.98 9.23 -17.22
N TYR A 524 9.82 9.61 -17.79
CA TYR A 524 8.48 9.16 -17.39
C TYR A 524 7.82 8.17 -18.38
N GLY A 525 8.54 7.78 -19.44
CA GLY A 525 8.13 6.79 -20.42
C GLY A 525 8.18 7.31 -21.86
N SER A 526 7.72 6.47 -22.79
CA SER A 526 7.67 6.82 -24.21
C SER A 526 6.34 7.46 -24.64
N ALA A 527 6.41 8.22 -25.71
CA ALA A 527 5.24 8.59 -26.52
C ALA A 527 4.76 7.40 -27.37
N SER A 528 3.62 7.57 -28.04
CA SER A 528 3.20 6.66 -29.11
C SER A 528 4.24 6.61 -30.22
N ALA A 529 4.54 5.41 -30.70
CA ALA A 529 5.54 5.20 -31.75
C ALA A 529 5.02 5.66 -33.11
N ASN A 530 5.81 6.43 -33.86
CA ASN A 530 5.53 6.74 -35.25
C ASN A 530 6.17 5.64 -36.12
N ARG A 531 5.33 4.82 -36.78
CA ARG A 531 5.70 3.65 -37.57
C ARG A 531 5.57 3.94 -39.05
N ILE A 532 6.63 3.68 -39.80
CA ILE A 532 6.70 3.90 -41.25
C ILE A 532 7.34 2.68 -41.91
N ALA A 533 6.72 2.21 -42.99
CA ALA A 533 7.20 1.09 -43.79
C ALA A 533 7.36 1.52 -45.25
N PHE A 534 8.34 0.93 -45.94
CA PHE A 534 8.58 1.15 -47.35
C PHE A 534 7.84 0.08 -48.16
N GLU A 535 6.72 0.47 -48.75
CA GLU A 535 5.81 -0.40 -49.50
C GLU A 535 5.50 0.26 -50.85
N ASP A 536 5.40 -0.52 -51.92
CA ASP A 536 5.03 -0.03 -53.26
C ASP A 536 5.83 1.21 -53.74
N ASN A 537 7.14 1.23 -53.49
CA ASN A 537 8.07 2.32 -53.80
C ASN A 537 7.84 3.64 -53.04
N GLU A 538 7.00 3.64 -52.01
CA GLU A 538 6.75 4.82 -51.18
C GLU A 538 6.88 4.48 -49.69
N TRP A 539 7.12 5.51 -48.86
CA TRP A 539 7.06 5.37 -47.42
C TRP A 539 5.64 5.63 -46.94
N VAL A 540 5.02 4.63 -46.32
CA VAL A 540 3.66 4.68 -45.81
C VAL A 540 3.70 4.67 -44.29
N GLY A 541 2.99 5.62 -43.66
CA GLY A 541 2.77 5.61 -42.22
C GLY A 541 1.72 4.58 -41.84
N ASN A 542 2.07 3.64 -40.96
CA ASN A 542 1.10 2.74 -40.37
C ASN A 542 0.44 3.46 -39.18
N TYR A 543 -0.77 3.95 -39.41
CA TYR A 543 -1.66 4.40 -38.35
C TYR A 543 -2.36 3.17 -37.76
N ASP A 544 -1.80 2.60 -36.69
CA ASP A 544 -2.54 1.75 -35.76
C ASP A 544 -3.14 2.60 -34.64
#